data_AF-E6TJ00-F1
#
_entry.id   AF-E6TJ00-F1
#
_cell.length_a   1.000
_cell.length_b   1.000
_cell.length_c   1.000
_cell.angle_alpha   90.00
_cell.angle_beta   90.00
_cell.angle_gamma   90.00
#
_symmetry.space_group_name_H-M   'P 1'
#
loop_
_entity.id
_entity.type
_entity.pdbx_description
1 polymer ?
#
loop_
_entity_poly.entity_id
_entity_poly.type
_entity_poly.pdbx_seq_one_letter_code
_entity_poly.pdbx_strand_id
1 'polypeptide(L)'
;MTVRLWLTIALAAALALTGCTTETPDYQSIWSTTSATPTSPSAAADSAEPMSIATFLEQAGVAGQPVAPDKLTDLTVSMPTPKGWEPYRNSNLSPGTRMIAKGETYPTAMLIVFELNGDFDVAQALSHANTDAETSENFTELNTSTADFGGFPSSMIEGSYDLSGTRMHSYNRIVIATGAPPTSQRYLVQFTVTGYADKAAEEAPDIEEIIRGFTVKVP
;
A
#
# COMPACT_ATOMS: atom_id res chain seq x y z
N MET A 1 -53.70 54.26 30.06
CA MET A 1 -53.04 53.93 31.33
C MET A 1 -52.05 52.80 31.02
N THR A 2 -50.77 53.12 30.75
CA THR A 2 -49.61 53.10 31.69
C THR A 2 -49.32 51.67 32.19
N VAL A 3 -48.12 51.08 32.19
CA VAL A 3 -46.73 51.48 31.91
C VAL A 3 -45.89 50.20 31.73
N ARG A 4 -44.80 50.34 30.95
CA ARG A 4 -43.56 49.57 30.75
C ARG A 4 -43.17 48.43 31.74
N LEU A 5 -42.52 47.40 31.19
CA LEU A 5 -41.17 46.99 31.64
C LEU A 5 -40.35 46.39 30.49
N TRP A 6 -39.10 46.84 30.38
CA TRP A 6 -38.09 46.42 29.41
C TRP A 6 -37.27 45.25 29.96
N LEU A 7 -36.88 44.30 29.12
CA LEU A 7 -35.62 43.57 29.30
C LEU A 7 -35.00 43.28 27.93
N THR A 8 -33.86 43.92 27.69
CA THR A 8 -32.92 43.71 26.59
C THR A 8 -32.16 42.41 26.80
N ILE A 9 -32.11 41.53 25.79
CA ILE A 9 -31.12 40.45 25.71
C ILE A 9 -30.32 40.64 24.42
N ALA A 10 -29.01 40.73 24.60
CA ALA A 10 -28.01 40.92 23.57
C ALA A 10 -27.54 39.57 22.99
N LEU A 11 -27.36 39.56 21.68
CA LEU A 11 -26.21 39.04 20.92
C LEU A 11 -25.68 37.62 21.18
N ALA A 12 -25.78 36.76 20.15
CA ALA A 12 -24.63 36.05 19.56
C ALA A 12 -25.07 35.32 18.28
N ALA A 13 -24.77 35.88 17.12
CA ALA A 13 -24.88 35.18 15.84
C ALA A 13 -23.61 34.33 15.66
N ALA A 14 -23.74 33.01 15.85
CA ALA A 14 -22.68 32.06 15.50
C ALA A 14 -22.74 31.79 13.99
N LEU A 15 -21.74 32.29 13.26
CA LEU A 15 -21.47 31.92 11.87
C LEU A 15 -20.97 30.48 11.86
N ALA A 16 -21.79 29.55 11.37
CA ALA A 16 -21.36 28.20 11.05
C ALA A 16 -20.53 28.25 9.76
N LEU A 17 -19.21 28.14 9.91
CA LEU A 17 -18.29 27.84 8.81
C LEU A 17 -18.54 26.39 8.38
N THR A 18 -19.09 26.20 7.19
CA THR A 18 -19.12 24.90 6.51
C THR A 18 -17.70 24.55 6.09
N GLY A 19 -16.98 23.83 6.94
CA GLY A 19 -15.74 23.18 6.55
C GLY A 19 -16.05 22.08 5.55
N CYS A 20 -15.41 22.13 4.38
CA CYS A 20 -15.28 20.95 3.53
C CYS A 20 -14.53 19.90 4.35
N THR A 21 -15.24 18.85 4.75
CA THR A 21 -14.62 17.68 5.36
C THR A 21 -13.84 16.98 4.25
N THR A 22 -12.51 17.02 4.31
CA THR A 22 -11.68 16.08 3.57
C THR A 22 -11.93 14.73 4.21
N GLU A 23 -12.61 13.85 3.48
CA GLU A 23 -12.81 12.46 3.90
C GLU A 23 -11.43 11.84 4.16
N THR A 24 -11.23 11.32 5.38
CA THR A 24 -10.02 10.59 5.74
C THR A 24 -9.89 9.39 4.79
N PRO A 25 -8.75 9.20 4.10
CA PRO A 25 -8.58 8.05 3.22
C PRO A 25 -8.77 6.76 4.01
N ASP A 26 -9.72 5.93 3.58
CA ASP A 26 -9.98 4.63 4.21
C ASP A 26 -8.93 3.61 3.74
N TYR A 27 -7.80 3.56 4.43
CA TYR A 27 -6.81 2.52 4.22
C TYR A 27 -7.26 1.15 4.74
N GLN A 28 -8.37 1.04 5.51
CA GLN A 28 -8.88 -0.23 6.04
C GLN A 28 -9.37 -1.17 4.94
N SER A 29 -9.63 -0.65 3.73
CA SER A 29 -10.01 -1.49 2.59
C SER A 29 -8.89 -2.47 2.17
N ILE A 30 -7.66 -2.26 2.65
CA ILE A 30 -6.50 -3.16 2.45
C ILE A 30 -6.48 -4.30 3.50
N TRP A 31 -7.26 -4.20 4.59
CA TRP A 31 -7.00 -4.92 5.85
C TRP A 31 -7.80 -6.22 6.03
N SER A 32 -8.58 -6.66 5.04
CA SER A 32 -9.37 -7.90 5.16
C SER A 32 -8.56 -9.18 4.86
N THR A 33 -7.33 -9.30 5.37
CA THR A 33 -6.63 -10.61 5.52
C THR A 33 -5.67 -10.64 6.71
N THR A 34 -6.01 -10.08 7.88
CA THR A 34 -5.24 -10.40 9.11
C THR A 34 -6.13 -10.36 10.34
N SER A 35 -6.67 -11.51 10.72
CA SER A 35 -7.17 -11.73 12.08
C SER A 35 -6.01 -12.27 12.93
N ALA A 36 -5.22 -11.37 13.52
CA ALA A 36 -4.24 -11.77 14.53
C ALA A 36 -4.91 -11.80 15.93
N THR A 37 -4.71 -12.89 16.66
CA THR A 37 -5.02 -12.98 18.09
C THR A 37 -3.80 -12.53 18.90
N PRO A 38 -3.96 -11.79 20.01
CA PRO A 38 -2.82 -11.29 20.76
C PRO A 38 -2.22 -12.41 21.61
N THR A 39 -0.91 -12.63 21.49
CA THR A 39 -0.13 -13.44 22.44
C THR A 39 0.73 -12.52 23.30
N SER A 40 0.77 -12.77 24.61
CA SER A 40 1.38 -11.93 25.65
C SER A 40 2.92 -11.83 25.57
N PRO A 41 3.53 -10.77 26.16
CA PRO A 41 4.87 -10.30 25.80
C PRO A 41 6.01 -10.91 26.63
N SER A 42 7.22 -10.96 26.06
CA SER A 42 8.47 -11.18 26.78
C SER A 42 9.54 -10.16 26.34
N ALA A 43 10.03 -9.41 27.34
CA ALA A 43 11.26 -8.63 27.47
C ALA A 43 11.59 -7.49 26.46
N ALA A 44 11.58 -6.28 27.03
CA ALA A 44 12.01 -4.98 26.51
C ALA A 44 13.30 -4.95 25.67
N ALA A 45 13.15 -4.58 24.40
CA ALA A 45 13.89 -3.47 23.83
C ALA A 45 12.94 -2.27 23.77
N ASP A 46 13.46 -1.05 23.75
CA ASP A 46 12.70 0.17 23.44
C ASP A 46 12.19 0.05 21.99
N SER A 47 11.10 -0.70 21.84
CA SER A 47 10.57 -1.13 20.56
C SER A 47 9.37 -0.25 20.34
N ALA A 48 9.56 0.83 19.58
CA ALA A 48 8.42 1.36 18.86
C ALA A 48 7.76 0.16 18.15
N GLU A 49 6.46 -0.02 18.34
CA GLU A 49 5.74 -1.10 17.68
C GLU A 49 6.06 -1.09 16.18
N PRO A 50 6.22 -2.27 15.53
CA PRO A 50 6.54 -2.34 14.11
C PRO A 50 5.60 -1.43 13.31
N MET A 51 6.16 -0.40 12.68
CA MET A 51 5.41 0.59 11.93
C MET A 51 5.47 0.27 10.44
N SER A 52 4.31 0.14 9.81
CA SER A 52 4.20 -0.02 8.36
C SER A 52 4.50 1.30 7.64
N ILE A 53 4.88 1.21 6.36
CA ILE A 53 5.08 2.42 5.54
C ILE A 53 3.80 3.25 5.42
N ALA A 54 2.62 2.62 5.39
CA ALA A 54 1.34 3.33 5.34
C ALA A 54 1.13 4.15 6.62
N THR A 55 1.36 3.55 7.79
CA THR A 55 1.27 4.25 9.08
C THR A 55 2.31 5.37 9.19
N PHE A 56 3.54 5.14 8.71
CA PHE A 56 4.57 6.18 8.67
C PHE A 56 4.13 7.38 7.82
N LEU A 57 3.66 7.12 6.60
CA LEU A 57 3.21 8.18 5.67
C LEU A 57 2.02 8.95 6.25
N GLU A 58 1.06 8.26 6.85
CA GLU A 58 -0.09 8.90 7.51
C GLU A 58 0.36 9.79 8.68
N GLN A 59 1.25 9.30 9.55
CA GLN A 59 1.79 10.09 10.67
C GLN A 59 2.64 11.28 10.21
N ALA A 60 3.28 11.17 9.05
CA ALA A 60 3.98 12.27 8.40
C ALA A 60 3.03 13.28 7.73
N GLY A 61 1.71 13.04 7.73
CA GLY A 61 0.72 13.90 7.10
C GLY A 61 0.62 13.76 5.58
N VAL A 62 1.12 12.64 5.04
CA VAL A 62 1.04 12.33 3.61
C VAL A 62 -0.29 11.64 3.31
N ALA A 63 -1.07 12.22 2.40
CA ALA A 63 -2.30 11.63 1.90
C ALA A 63 -2.01 10.79 0.64
N GLY A 64 -2.33 9.50 0.70
CA GLY A 64 -2.32 8.58 -0.44
C GLY A 64 -3.67 8.51 -1.13
N GLN A 65 -3.71 8.68 -2.45
CA GLN A 65 -4.91 8.48 -3.26
C GLN A 65 -4.69 7.35 -4.26
N PRO A 66 -5.49 6.27 -4.25
CA PRO A 66 -5.29 5.16 -5.17
C PRO A 66 -5.56 5.61 -6.61
N VAL A 67 -4.64 5.29 -7.51
CA VAL A 67 -4.74 5.59 -8.93
C VAL A 67 -4.49 4.34 -9.76
N ALA A 68 -5.27 4.18 -10.82
CA ALA A 68 -5.08 3.09 -11.74
C ALA A 68 -3.80 3.32 -12.59
N PRO A 69 -2.92 2.32 -12.77
CA PRO A 69 -1.69 2.47 -13.57
C PRO A 69 -1.90 3.05 -14.98
N ASP A 70 -3.01 2.71 -15.64
CA ASP A 70 -3.37 3.20 -17.00
C ASP A 70 -3.92 4.63 -17.02
N LYS A 71 -4.10 5.27 -15.86
CA LYS A 71 -4.52 6.67 -15.73
C LYS A 71 -3.37 7.63 -15.46
N LEU A 72 -2.19 7.10 -15.15
CA LEU A 72 -0.98 7.88 -15.01
C LEU A 72 -0.58 8.47 -16.36
N THR A 73 -0.18 9.74 -16.36
CA THR A 73 0.24 10.43 -17.60
C THR A 73 1.71 10.84 -17.57
N ASP A 74 2.30 10.93 -16.39
CA ASP A 74 3.68 11.31 -16.11
C ASP A 74 4.54 10.15 -15.59
N LEU A 75 3.95 8.96 -15.41
CA LEU A 75 4.62 7.73 -15.01
C LEU A 75 4.01 6.54 -15.78
N THR A 76 4.85 5.60 -16.22
CA THR A 76 4.42 4.31 -16.76
C THR A 76 4.72 3.21 -15.76
N VAL A 77 3.69 2.49 -15.34
CA VAL A 77 3.79 1.33 -14.45
C VAL A 77 3.09 0.14 -15.09
N SER A 78 3.78 -0.99 -15.23
CA SER A 78 3.22 -2.18 -15.89
C SER A 78 3.74 -3.48 -15.31
N MET A 79 2.95 -4.54 -15.43
CA MET A 79 3.39 -5.92 -15.28
C MET A 79 2.81 -6.75 -16.44
N PRO A 80 3.50 -7.80 -16.93
CA PRO A 80 2.98 -8.64 -18.01
C PRO A 80 1.88 -9.54 -17.47
N THR A 81 1.15 -10.17 -18.38
CA THR A 81 0.17 -11.22 -18.06
C THR A 81 0.56 -12.47 -18.85
N PRO A 82 1.26 -13.44 -18.23
CA PRO A 82 1.70 -14.65 -18.92
C PRO A 82 0.51 -15.51 -19.38
N LYS A 83 0.79 -16.50 -20.21
CA LYS A 83 -0.24 -17.43 -20.69
C LYS A 83 -0.88 -18.20 -19.52
N GLY A 84 -2.22 -18.21 -19.49
CA GLY A 84 -2.99 -18.89 -18.44
C GLY A 84 -3.20 -18.05 -17.18
N TRP A 85 -2.64 -16.84 -17.13
CA TRP A 85 -2.99 -15.83 -16.15
C TRP A 85 -4.11 -14.95 -16.69
N GLU A 86 -5.03 -14.57 -15.82
CA GLU A 86 -6.17 -13.75 -16.17
C GLU A 86 -6.37 -12.61 -15.16
N PRO A 87 -6.93 -11.46 -15.57
CA PRO A 87 -7.30 -10.40 -14.65
C PRO A 87 -8.26 -10.90 -13.57
N TYR A 88 -7.85 -10.75 -12.31
CA TYR A 88 -8.69 -11.03 -11.15
C TYR A 88 -9.35 -9.73 -10.68
N ARG A 89 -10.67 -9.73 -10.57
CA ARG A 89 -11.44 -8.60 -10.06
C ARG A 89 -12.37 -9.06 -8.95
N ASN A 90 -12.30 -8.38 -7.83
CA ASN A 90 -13.17 -8.58 -6.67
C ASN A 90 -13.59 -7.19 -6.15
N SER A 91 -14.85 -7.05 -5.72
CA SER A 91 -15.36 -5.80 -5.15
C SER A 91 -14.63 -5.34 -3.89
N ASN A 92 -13.91 -6.25 -3.23
CA ASN A 92 -13.12 -5.95 -2.04
C ASN A 92 -11.74 -5.38 -2.35
N LEU A 93 -11.30 -5.38 -3.62
CA LEU A 93 -10.03 -4.75 -4.00
C LEU A 93 -10.19 -3.23 -4.05
N SER A 94 -9.20 -2.52 -3.53
CA SER A 94 -9.16 -1.06 -3.63
C SER A 94 -9.28 -0.62 -5.10
N PRO A 95 -10.04 0.46 -5.40
CA PRO A 95 -10.13 1.01 -6.74
C PRO A 95 -8.75 1.24 -7.36
N GLY A 96 -8.60 0.95 -8.65
CA GLY A 96 -7.32 1.13 -9.35
C GLY A 96 -6.34 -0.05 -9.24
N THR A 97 -6.56 -0.99 -8.31
CA THR A 97 -5.75 -2.22 -8.20
C THR A 97 -5.76 -3.00 -9.52
N ARG A 98 -4.59 -3.49 -9.92
CA ARG A 98 -4.44 -4.45 -11.02
C ARG A 98 -4.00 -5.76 -10.40
N MET A 99 -4.81 -6.79 -10.56
CA MET A 99 -4.49 -8.12 -10.07
C MET A 99 -4.68 -9.12 -11.20
N ILE A 100 -3.74 -10.07 -11.32
CA ILE A 100 -3.85 -11.23 -12.17
C ILE A 100 -3.69 -12.49 -11.32
N ALA A 101 -4.36 -13.56 -11.72
CA ALA A 101 -4.29 -14.86 -11.06
C ALA A 101 -4.14 -15.96 -12.11
N LYS A 102 -3.52 -17.07 -11.72
CA LYS A 102 -3.52 -18.31 -12.50
C LYS A 102 -4.49 -19.29 -11.84
N GLY A 103 -5.68 -19.42 -12.41
CA GLY A 103 -6.79 -20.15 -11.81
C GLY A 103 -7.66 -19.24 -10.93
N GLU A 104 -8.36 -19.82 -9.94
CA GLU A 104 -9.35 -19.10 -9.13
C GLU A 104 -8.76 -18.38 -7.90
N THR A 105 -7.50 -18.67 -7.56
CA THR A 105 -6.83 -18.26 -6.32
C THR A 105 -5.33 -18.04 -6.61
N TYR A 106 -4.42 -18.62 -5.83
CA TYR A 106 -2.98 -18.52 -6.00
C TYR A 106 -2.49 -19.43 -7.14
N PRO A 107 -1.43 -19.01 -7.85
CA PRO A 107 -0.63 -17.81 -7.62
C PRO A 107 -1.31 -16.54 -8.15
N THR A 108 -0.97 -15.41 -7.51
CA THR A 108 -1.50 -14.08 -7.85
C THR A 108 -0.38 -13.06 -7.97
N ALA A 109 -0.56 -12.05 -8.82
CA ALA A 109 0.29 -10.87 -8.88
C ALA A 109 -0.59 -9.63 -8.79
N MET A 110 -0.24 -8.73 -7.89
CA MET A 110 -1.00 -7.53 -7.55
C MET A 110 -0.12 -6.30 -7.69
N LEU A 111 -0.67 -5.28 -8.33
CA LEU A 111 -0.05 -3.99 -8.57
C LEU A 111 -1.00 -2.88 -8.10
N ILE A 112 -0.51 -2.06 -7.18
CA ILE A 112 -1.21 -0.92 -6.60
C ILE A 112 -0.35 0.33 -6.78
N VAL A 113 -0.99 1.46 -7.09
CA VAL A 113 -0.32 2.76 -7.17
C VAL A 113 -1.12 3.78 -6.36
N PHE A 114 -0.42 4.55 -5.53
CA PHE A 114 -0.98 5.69 -4.82
C PHE A 114 -0.28 6.98 -5.25
N GLU A 115 -1.04 8.02 -5.53
CA GLU A 115 -0.52 9.39 -5.58
C GLU A 115 -0.29 9.88 -4.15
N LEU A 116 0.91 10.35 -3.86
CA LEU A 116 1.30 10.82 -2.53
C LEU A 116 1.28 12.35 -2.47
N ASN A 117 0.44 12.89 -1.61
CA ASN A 117 0.30 14.34 -1.40
C ASN A 117 0.83 14.71 -0.02
N GLY A 118 1.91 15.49 0.01
CA GLY A 118 2.59 15.89 1.23
C GLY A 118 4.10 15.72 1.14
N ASP A 119 4.81 16.28 2.10
CA ASP A 119 6.25 16.15 2.23
C ASP A 119 6.64 15.04 3.19
N PHE A 120 7.61 14.22 2.77
CA PHE A 120 8.15 13.13 3.56
C PHE A 120 9.57 12.78 3.09
N ASP A 121 10.34 12.18 4.00
CA ASP A 121 11.64 11.61 3.70
C ASP A 121 11.46 10.21 3.07
N VAL A 122 11.96 10.06 1.85
CA VAL A 122 11.81 8.82 1.07
C VAL A 122 12.60 7.66 1.69
N ALA A 123 13.80 7.93 2.20
CA ALA A 123 14.63 6.88 2.80
C ALA A 123 14.02 6.40 4.12
N GLN A 124 13.50 7.31 4.92
CA GLN A 124 12.77 7.00 6.14
C GLN A 124 11.50 6.20 5.84
N ALA A 125 10.70 6.61 4.84
CA ALA A 125 9.53 5.85 4.43
C ALA A 125 9.89 4.41 4.00
N LEU A 126 10.94 4.25 3.19
CA LEU A 126 11.38 2.94 2.72
C LEU A 126 11.97 2.05 3.83
N SER A 127 12.43 2.63 4.95
CA SER A 127 12.83 1.83 6.12
C SER A 127 11.67 1.07 6.78
N HIS A 128 10.42 1.45 6.46
CA HIS A 128 9.19 0.81 6.92
C HIS A 128 8.53 -0.07 5.84
N ALA A 129 9.13 -0.18 4.65
CA ALA A 129 8.51 -0.82 3.49
C ALA A 129 8.34 -2.34 3.64
N ASN A 130 9.25 -3.00 4.37
CA ASN A 130 9.23 -4.45 4.54
C ASN A 130 8.52 -4.91 5.82
N THR A 131 8.16 -3.99 6.72
CA THR A 131 7.60 -4.31 8.04
C THR A 131 6.40 -5.24 7.96
N ASP A 132 5.50 -5.04 6.99
CA ASP A 132 4.29 -5.85 6.83
C ASP A 132 4.62 -7.32 6.50
N ALA A 133 5.66 -7.55 5.70
CA ALA A 133 6.15 -8.90 5.42
C ALA A 133 6.85 -9.51 6.64
N GLU A 134 7.72 -8.75 7.29
CA GLU A 134 8.51 -9.20 8.44
C GLU A 134 7.65 -9.58 9.65
N THR A 135 6.48 -8.96 9.80
CA THR A 135 5.52 -9.23 10.88
C THR A 135 4.52 -10.34 10.57
N SER A 136 4.57 -10.93 9.37
CA SER A 136 3.72 -12.05 8.99
C SER A 136 4.02 -13.32 9.82
N GLU A 137 3.00 -14.16 10.02
CA GLU A 137 3.11 -15.36 10.85
C GLU A 137 4.21 -16.31 10.32
N ASN A 138 5.15 -16.69 11.19
CA ASN A 138 6.27 -17.58 10.87
C ASN A 138 7.07 -17.13 9.63
N PHE A 139 7.22 -15.82 9.42
CA PHE A 139 7.98 -15.28 8.30
C PHE A 139 9.42 -15.81 8.26
N THR A 140 9.90 -16.12 7.06
CA THR A 140 11.28 -16.50 6.79
C THR A 140 11.73 -15.75 5.55
N GLU A 141 12.67 -14.83 5.74
CA GLU A 141 13.29 -14.07 4.65
C GLU A 141 14.12 -15.00 3.77
N LEU A 142 13.97 -14.84 2.46
CA LEU A 142 14.73 -15.54 1.43
C LEU A 142 15.62 -14.57 0.64
N ASN A 143 15.17 -13.33 0.46
CA ASN A 143 15.93 -12.29 -0.21
C ASN A 143 15.43 -10.89 0.20
N THR A 144 16.32 -9.89 0.11
CA THR A 144 15.96 -8.49 0.36
C THR A 144 16.84 -7.57 -0.50
N SER A 145 16.33 -6.41 -0.87
CA SER A 145 17.09 -5.41 -1.63
C SER A 145 16.56 -4.00 -1.42
N THR A 146 17.48 -3.06 -1.18
CA THR A 146 17.21 -1.61 -1.14
C THR A 146 17.72 -0.89 -2.39
N ALA A 147 18.08 -1.64 -3.44
CA ALA A 147 18.58 -1.05 -4.68
C ALA A 147 17.45 -0.31 -5.42
N ASP A 148 17.80 0.75 -6.13
CA ASP A 148 16.85 1.48 -6.97
C ASP A 148 16.20 0.56 -8.02
N PHE A 149 14.94 0.82 -8.33
CA PHE A 149 14.17 0.10 -9.35
C PHE A 149 13.65 1.08 -10.40
N GLY A 150 14.02 0.85 -11.67
CA GLY A 150 13.65 1.79 -12.74
C GLY A 150 14.25 3.19 -12.57
N GLY A 151 15.34 3.32 -11.78
CA GLY A 151 15.94 4.60 -11.41
C GLY A 151 15.28 5.32 -10.23
N PHE A 152 14.37 4.66 -9.51
CA PHE A 152 13.69 5.22 -8.35
C PHE A 152 14.04 4.48 -7.05
N PRO A 153 14.07 5.18 -5.90
CA PRO A 153 14.25 4.54 -4.59
C PRO A 153 13.24 3.43 -4.35
N SER A 154 13.70 2.28 -3.86
CA SER A 154 12.81 1.14 -3.64
C SER A 154 13.28 0.22 -2.51
N SER A 155 12.34 -0.59 -2.00
CA SER A 155 12.59 -1.72 -1.11
C SER A 155 11.94 -2.97 -1.68
N MET A 156 12.61 -4.10 -1.55
CA MET A 156 12.09 -5.40 -1.96
C MET A 156 12.40 -6.43 -0.89
N ILE A 157 11.43 -7.30 -0.64
CA ILE A 157 11.58 -8.46 0.23
C ILE A 157 10.92 -9.67 -0.41
N GLU A 158 11.58 -10.81 -0.32
CA GLU A 158 11.08 -12.10 -0.73
C GLU A 158 11.18 -13.06 0.44
N GLY A 159 10.15 -13.84 0.67
CA GLY A 159 10.11 -14.75 1.80
C GLY A 159 8.93 -15.70 1.78
N SER A 160 8.83 -16.49 2.84
CA SER A 160 7.70 -17.38 3.07
C SER A 160 7.08 -17.13 4.44
N TYR A 161 5.77 -17.33 4.55
CA TYR A 161 5.00 -17.11 5.78
C TYR A 161 3.76 -17.98 5.79
N ASP A 162 3.09 -18.08 6.93
CA ASP A 162 1.86 -18.84 7.07
C ASP A 162 0.65 -17.92 6.90
N LEU A 163 -0.29 -18.33 6.05
CA LEU A 163 -1.56 -17.64 5.83
C LEU A 163 -2.69 -18.65 5.96
N SER A 164 -3.50 -18.51 7.02
CA SER A 164 -4.65 -19.40 7.27
C SER A 164 -4.26 -20.89 7.25
N GLY A 165 -3.12 -21.23 7.86
CA GLY A 165 -2.59 -22.60 7.94
C GLY A 165 -1.92 -23.12 6.67
N THR A 166 -1.75 -22.28 5.64
CA THR A 166 -1.04 -22.64 4.40
C THR A 166 0.27 -21.86 4.30
N ARG A 167 1.37 -22.54 3.91
CA ARG A 167 2.67 -21.89 3.70
C ARG A 167 2.68 -21.19 2.33
N MET A 168 2.88 -19.88 2.36
CA MET A 168 2.94 -19.02 1.17
C MET A 168 4.39 -18.68 0.84
N HIS A 169 4.67 -18.45 -0.43
CA HIS A 169 5.89 -17.80 -0.93
C HIS A 169 5.48 -16.47 -1.54
N SER A 170 6.20 -15.39 -1.21
CA SER A 170 5.85 -14.05 -1.67
C SER A 170 7.07 -13.23 -2.02
N TYR A 171 6.94 -12.46 -3.08
CA TYR A 171 7.82 -11.38 -3.49
C TYR A 171 7.04 -10.07 -3.35
N ASN A 172 7.59 -9.08 -2.63
CA ASN A 172 7.02 -7.74 -2.51
C ASN A 172 8.07 -6.70 -2.86
N ARG A 173 7.70 -5.72 -3.68
CA ARG A 173 8.51 -4.53 -3.97
C ARG A 173 7.68 -3.28 -3.82
N ILE A 174 8.22 -2.31 -3.07
CA ILE A 174 7.71 -0.94 -2.96
C ILE A 174 8.69 0.00 -3.65
N VAL A 175 8.18 0.85 -4.54
CA VAL A 175 8.95 1.88 -5.25
C VAL A 175 8.33 3.25 -4.93
N ILE A 176 9.15 4.21 -4.50
CA ILE A 176 8.74 5.61 -4.40
C ILE A 176 9.17 6.32 -5.67
N ALA A 177 8.26 6.38 -6.64
CA ALA A 177 8.53 6.93 -7.95
C ALA A 177 8.21 8.43 -8.01
N THR A 178 8.92 9.16 -8.87
CA THR A 178 8.62 10.56 -9.18
C THR A 178 8.24 10.65 -10.66
N GLY A 179 7.04 11.15 -10.93
CA GLY A 179 6.53 11.38 -12.27
C GLY A 179 7.36 12.42 -13.03
N ALA A 180 7.20 12.44 -14.35
CA ALA A 180 7.86 13.39 -15.22
C ALA A 180 7.44 14.85 -14.90
N PRO A 181 8.30 15.84 -15.20
CA PRO A 181 7.96 17.26 -15.07
C PRO A 181 6.70 17.63 -15.87
N PRO A 182 5.97 18.70 -15.48
CA PRO A 182 6.38 19.73 -14.52
C PRO A 182 5.98 19.44 -13.07
N THR A 183 4.96 18.61 -12.84
CA THR A 183 4.40 18.40 -11.49
C THR A 183 5.36 17.63 -10.58
N SER A 184 6.14 16.70 -11.15
CA SER A 184 7.03 15.81 -10.38
C SER A 184 6.29 15.09 -9.25
N GLN A 185 5.08 14.59 -9.56
CA GLN A 185 4.20 13.94 -8.59
C GLN A 185 4.90 12.70 -7.99
N ARG A 186 4.83 12.54 -6.67
CA ARG A 186 5.35 11.34 -6.00
C ARG A 186 4.29 10.25 -5.96
N TYR A 187 4.72 9.02 -6.21
CA TYR A 187 3.87 7.83 -6.19
C TYR A 187 4.46 6.75 -5.29
N LEU A 188 3.61 6.04 -4.55
CA LEU A 188 3.96 4.72 -4.00
C LEU A 188 3.45 3.68 -4.96
N VAL A 189 4.35 2.89 -5.53
CA VAL A 189 4.02 1.72 -6.35
C VAL A 189 4.33 0.47 -5.54
N GLN A 190 3.33 -0.36 -5.30
CA GLN A 190 3.50 -1.65 -4.62
C GLN A 190 3.18 -2.78 -5.60
N PHE A 191 4.14 -3.68 -5.75
CA PHE A 191 4.02 -4.87 -6.57
C PHE A 191 4.29 -6.12 -5.73
N THR A 192 3.30 -7.00 -5.64
CA THR A 192 3.35 -8.23 -4.87
C THR A 192 3.05 -9.42 -5.77
N VAL A 193 3.83 -10.49 -5.66
CA VAL A 193 3.52 -11.80 -6.26
C VAL A 193 3.48 -12.83 -5.15
N THR A 194 2.40 -13.60 -5.05
CA THR A 194 2.22 -14.59 -3.99
C THR A 194 1.75 -15.91 -4.58
N GLY A 195 2.37 -17.01 -4.15
CA GLY A 195 2.03 -18.37 -4.54
C GLY A 195 2.17 -19.34 -3.37
N TYR A 196 1.83 -20.60 -3.57
CA TYR A 196 2.03 -21.62 -2.54
C TYR A 196 3.52 -22.00 -2.45
N ALA A 197 4.06 -22.12 -1.24
CA ALA A 197 5.49 -22.40 -1.08
C ALA A 197 5.90 -23.78 -1.61
N ASP A 198 5.02 -24.78 -1.50
CA ASP A 198 5.23 -26.13 -2.04
C ASP A 198 5.13 -26.18 -3.58
N LYS A 199 4.59 -25.14 -4.21
CA LYS A 199 4.50 -24.96 -5.67
C LYS A 199 5.52 -24.01 -6.26
N ALA A 200 6.35 -23.36 -5.44
CA ALA A 200 7.28 -22.32 -5.89
C ALA A 200 8.16 -22.75 -7.07
N ALA A 201 8.72 -23.96 -7.05
CA ALA A 201 9.56 -24.46 -8.14
C ALA A 201 8.77 -24.78 -9.42
N GLU A 202 7.52 -25.24 -9.29
CA GLU A 202 6.63 -25.55 -10.42
C GLU A 202 6.15 -24.26 -11.12
N GLU A 203 5.86 -23.23 -10.33
CA GLU A 203 5.29 -21.95 -10.78
C GLU A 203 6.36 -20.90 -11.13
N ALA A 204 7.62 -21.15 -10.75
CA ALA A 204 8.74 -20.24 -10.95
C ALA A 204 8.84 -19.64 -12.36
N PRO A 205 8.67 -20.38 -13.47
CA PRO A 205 8.82 -19.80 -14.82
C PRO A 205 7.88 -18.62 -15.07
N ASP A 206 6.59 -18.77 -14.73
CA ASP A 206 5.60 -17.72 -14.94
C ASP A 206 5.79 -16.58 -13.92
N ILE A 207 6.07 -16.91 -12.66
CA ILE A 207 6.32 -15.92 -11.61
C ILE A 207 7.53 -15.05 -11.94
N GLU A 208 8.63 -15.66 -12.39
CA GLU A 208 9.83 -14.93 -12.82
C GLU A 208 9.56 -14.06 -14.06
N GLU A 209 8.73 -14.51 -14.99
CA GLU A 209 8.30 -13.70 -16.14
C GLU A 209 7.57 -12.44 -15.67
N ILE A 210 6.65 -12.56 -14.71
CA ILE A 210 5.92 -11.41 -14.13
C ILE A 210 6.89 -10.48 -13.40
N ILE A 211 7.74 -11.02 -12.52
CA ILE A 211 8.70 -10.22 -11.74
C ILE A 211 9.68 -9.48 -12.66
N ARG A 212 10.23 -10.14 -13.68
CA ARG A 212 11.16 -9.51 -14.64
C ARG A 212 10.47 -8.51 -15.57
N GLY A 213 9.20 -8.73 -15.88
CA GLY A 213 8.42 -7.84 -16.73
C GLY A 213 7.78 -6.66 -15.99
N PHE A 214 7.82 -6.64 -14.65
CA PHE A 214 7.38 -5.48 -13.88
C PHE A 214 8.28 -4.27 -14.23
N THR A 215 7.67 -3.13 -14.56
CA THR A 215 8.42 -1.90 -14.87
C THR A 215 7.78 -0.68 -14.23
N VAL A 216 8.65 0.26 -13.84
CA VAL A 216 8.31 1.62 -13.39
C VAL A 216 9.28 2.56 -14.11
N LYS A 217 8.78 3.51 -14.90
CA LYS A 217 9.61 4.47 -15.64
C LYS A 217 8.83 5.73 -15.96
N VAL A 218 9.53 6.85 -16.17
CA VAL A 218 8.93 8.02 -16.82
C VAL A 218 8.61 7.72 -18.30
N PRO A 219 7.58 8.36 -18.89
CA PRO A 219 7.21 8.20 -20.31
C PRO A 219 8.34 8.50 -21.31
#